data_AF-A0A965TZJ7-F1
#
_entry.id   AF-A0A965TZJ7-F1
#
_cell.length_a   1.000
_cell.length_b   1.000
_cell.length_c   1.000
_cell.angle_alpha   90.00
_cell.angle_beta   90.00
_cell.angle_gamma   90.00
#
_symmetry.space_group_name_H-M   'P 1'
#
loop_
_entity.id
_entity.type
_entity.pdbx_description
1 polymer ?
#
loop_
_entity_poly.entity_id
_entity_poly.type
_entity_poly.pdbx_seq_one_letter_code
_entity_poly.pdbx_strand_id
1 'polypeptide(L)'
;MYAIKGEEVQTELQRGIYQIIKLEIDEAIQNRTVVDASVSNPQGSLISLFYKVCQPPLVEFFFDTYRDTFNMVVRKPPFDSKSIQDWLNRGNQDLYIVEGGNVSQESLFFENNFYTWFQIYNNGVFLGMDKQVALTYVPIVSLPEYVDLWGSKPLSVTSNYTVTNTTIVEKEKEQVIQDLIYLIESNAYLPFTRRGTIVLNKGDRRIKKGSYIEYERTGEIFYVESVINSAAISGNQVNRSTILQVSRGMVKRFVDRNSTVLVYKGEEVNYFNLINLEDLNKLLLI
;
A
#
# COMPACT_ATOMS: atom_id res chain seq x y z
N MET A 1 27.56 34.00 12.34
CA MET A 1 26.34 33.23 12.02
C MET A 1 26.55 31.85 12.65
N TYR A 2 25.84 31.56 13.74
CA TYR A 2 26.06 30.33 14.52
C TYR A 2 25.41 29.15 13.79
N ALA A 3 26.23 28.36 13.10
CA ALA A 3 25.82 27.06 12.58
C ALA A 3 25.97 26.05 13.72
N ILE A 4 24.84 25.62 14.30
CA ILE A 4 24.82 24.45 15.17
C ILE A 4 25.05 23.25 14.24
N LYS A 5 26.27 22.70 14.28
CA LYS A 5 26.55 21.37 13.71
C LYS A 5 25.63 20.38 14.43
N GLY A 6 24.70 19.75 13.72
CA GLY A 6 24.00 18.59 14.26
C GLY A 6 25.05 17.57 14.69
N GLU A 7 25.05 17.21 15.97
CA GLU A 7 25.93 16.17 16.49
C GLU A 7 25.68 14.88 15.71
N GLU A 8 26.74 14.16 15.35
CA GLU A 8 26.62 12.79 14.89
C GLU A 8 25.86 12.00 15.96
N VAL A 9 24.70 11.46 15.60
CA VAL A 9 23.89 10.65 16.49
C VAL A 9 24.70 9.40 16.84
N GLN A 10 25.36 9.42 17.99
CA GLN A 10 25.98 8.24 18.55
C GLN A 10 24.85 7.27 18.92
N THR A 11 24.77 6.14 18.22
CA THR A 11 23.86 5.05 18.55
C THR A 11 24.37 4.31 19.80
N GLU A 12 24.31 4.96 20.96
CA GLU A 12 24.48 4.27 22.24
C GLU A 12 23.19 3.51 22.58
N LEU A 13 23.31 2.22 22.87
CA LEU A 13 22.22 1.40 23.39
C LEU A 13 21.85 1.88 24.80
N GLN A 14 20.93 2.83 24.88
CA GLN A 14 20.39 3.33 26.15
C GLN A 14 19.66 2.22 26.90
N ARG A 15 19.89 2.10 28.21
CA ARG A 15 19.18 1.13 29.07
C ARG A 15 17.73 1.59 29.21
N GLY A 16 16.78 0.90 28.57
CA GLY A 16 15.37 1.25 28.68
C GLY A 16 14.44 0.43 27.78
N ILE A 17 13.12 0.60 27.98
CA ILE A 17 12.06 -0.06 27.22
C ILE A 17 12.22 0.17 25.71
N TYR A 18 12.85 1.26 25.28
CA TYR A 18 13.07 1.53 23.85
C TYR A 18 13.96 0.50 23.14
N GLN A 19 14.72 -0.33 23.85
CA GLN A 19 15.50 -1.43 23.25
C GLN A 19 14.62 -2.53 22.63
N ILE A 20 13.37 -2.67 23.08
CA ILE A 20 12.45 -3.64 22.50
C ILE A 20 11.88 -3.17 21.16
N ILE A 21 11.99 -1.87 20.84
CA ILE A 21 11.41 -1.31 19.62
C ILE A 21 12.40 -1.45 18.46
N LYS A 22 11.99 -2.15 17.40
CA LYS A 22 12.72 -2.23 16.13
C LYS A 22 11.97 -1.45 15.07
N LEU A 23 12.69 -0.62 14.32
CA LEU A 23 12.14 0.17 13.23
C LEU A 23 12.65 -0.40 11.90
N GLU A 24 11.72 -0.80 11.04
CA GLU A 24 12.00 -1.28 9.69
C GLU A 24 11.37 -0.30 8.69
N ILE A 25 12.20 0.27 7.83
CA ILE A 25 11.79 1.23 6.79
C ILE A 25 12.12 0.62 5.44
N ASP A 26 11.13 0.58 4.55
CA ASP A 26 11.29 0.15 3.17
C ASP A 26 12.16 1.15 2.38
N GLU A 27 13.11 0.62 1.60
CA GLU A 27 14.01 1.41 0.74
C GLU A 27 13.23 2.28 -0.25
N ALA A 28 12.05 1.84 -0.71
CA ALA A 28 11.22 2.57 -1.66
C ALA A 28 10.69 3.93 -1.14
N ILE A 29 10.69 4.14 0.19
CA ILE A 29 10.21 5.38 0.81
C ILE A 29 11.31 6.14 1.55
N GLN A 30 12.53 5.60 1.62
CA GLN A 30 13.61 6.14 2.44
C GLN A 30 14.02 7.57 2.07
N ASN A 31 13.90 7.93 0.79
CA ASN A 31 14.29 9.26 0.28
C ASN A 31 13.14 10.30 0.29
N ARG A 32 11.97 9.95 0.84
CA ARG A 32 10.83 10.88 0.94
C ARG A 32 10.99 11.78 2.15
N THR A 33 10.83 13.08 1.95
CA THR A 33 10.84 14.11 2.99
C THR A 33 9.44 14.61 3.24
N VAL A 34 9.02 14.66 4.50
CA VAL A 34 7.73 15.23 4.87
C VAL A 34 7.84 16.76 4.94
N VAL A 35 7.03 17.45 4.15
CA VAL A 35 6.91 18.92 4.16
C VAL A 35 5.60 19.31 4.82
N ASP A 36 5.61 19.32 6.15
CA ASP A 36 4.46 19.75 6.93
C ASP A 36 4.93 20.42 8.23
N ALA A 37 4.74 21.73 8.31
CA ALA A 37 5.12 22.52 9.48
C ALA A 37 4.37 22.11 10.76
N SER A 38 3.22 21.43 10.64
CA SER A 38 2.46 20.93 11.79
C SER A 38 3.06 19.66 12.43
N VAL A 39 4.08 19.06 11.81
CA VAL A 39 4.84 17.93 12.38
C VAL A 39 5.71 18.40 13.54
N SER A 40 6.21 19.65 13.52
CA SER A 40 7.03 20.20 14.62
C SER A 40 6.21 20.58 15.85
N ASN A 41 4.91 20.84 15.68
CA ASN A 41 3.96 21.16 16.74
C ASN A 41 2.78 20.17 16.74
N PRO A 42 3.00 18.89 17.12
CA PRO A 42 1.94 17.91 17.16
C PRO A 42 1.00 18.21 18.34
N GLN A 43 -0.08 18.93 18.09
CA GLN A 43 -1.23 18.90 18.98
C GLN A 43 -2.05 17.65 18.69
N GLY A 44 -2.11 16.71 19.64
CA GLY A 44 -2.89 15.49 19.52
C GLY A 44 -2.17 14.25 20.04
N SER A 45 -2.69 13.08 19.66
CA SER A 45 -2.11 11.79 20.03
C SER A 45 -0.88 11.44 19.19
N LEU A 46 0.01 10.58 19.71
CA LEU A 46 1.16 10.06 18.96
C LEU A 46 0.73 9.36 17.67
N ILE A 47 -0.40 8.65 17.66
CA ILE A 47 -0.89 7.98 16.46
C ILE A 47 -1.28 8.99 15.37
N SER A 48 -1.82 10.16 15.74
CA SER A 48 -2.09 11.25 14.80
C SER A 48 -0.80 11.79 14.16
N LEU A 49 0.30 11.85 14.92
CA LEU A 49 1.60 12.22 14.37
C LEU A 49 2.09 11.17 13.36
N PHE A 50 1.96 9.87 13.66
CA PHE A 50 2.30 8.82 12.70
C PHE A 50 1.46 8.89 11.42
N TYR A 51 0.16 9.13 11.50
CA TYR A 51 -0.68 9.32 10.30
C TYR A 51 -0.34 10.57 9.49
N LYS A 52 0.27 11.61 10.10
CA LYS A 52 0.78 12.76 9.35
C LYS A 52 2.06 12.44 8.59
N VAL A 53 2.95 11.66 9.20
CA VAL A 53 4.25 11.26 8.62
C VAL A 53 4.09 10.13 7.60
N CYS A 54 3.18 9.19 7.85
CA CYS A 54 2.89 8.01 7.03
C CYS A 54 1.48 8.14 6.46
N GLN A 55 1.36 8.77 5.29
CA GLN A 55 0.09 9.14 4.68
C GLN A 55 -0.39 8.04 3.71
N PRO A 56 -1.54 7.39 3.99
CA PRO A 56 -2.18 6.54 3.01
C PRO A 56 -2.66 7.37 1.82
N PRO A 57 -2.61 6.85 0.57
CA PRO A 57 -2.21 5.50 0.19
C PRO A 57 -0.72 5.36 -0.19
N LEU A 58 0.11 6.38 0.03
CA LEU A 58 1.52 6.38 -0.43
C LEU A 58 2.45 5.65 0.54
N VAL A 59 2.19 5.76 1.85
CA VAL A 59 2.97 5.12 2.90
C VAL A 59 2.00 4.50 3.91
N GLU A 60 2.24 3.24 4.26
CA GLU A 60 1.56 2.58 5.37
C GLU A 60 2.52 2.30 6.52
N PHE A 61 1.98 2.27 7.73
CA PHE A 61 2.69 1.80 8.90
C PHE A 61 1.81 0.87 9.71
N PHE A 62 2.44 -0.09 10.37
CA PHE A 62 1.78 -0.96 11.33
C PHE A 62 2.77 -1.42 12.38
N PHE A 63 2.19 -1.94 13.46
CA PHE A 63 2.92 -2.50 14.57
C PHE A 63 2.72 -4.01 14.58
N ASP A 64 3.79 -4.75 14.81
CA ASP A 64 3.72 -6.17 15.14
C ASP A 64 4.55 -6.46 16.38
N THR A 65 4.13 -7.48 17.13
CA THR A 65 4.90 -7.98 18.26
C THR A 65 5.37 -9.38 17.91
N TYR A 66 6.69 -9.55 17.85
CA TYR A 66 7.31 -10.85 17.62
C TYR A 66 8.31 -11.12 18.75
N ARG A 67 8.04 -12.21 19.48
CA ARG A 67 8.77 -12.61 20.69
C ARG A 67 8.79 -11.49 21.73
N ASP A 68 9.96 -10.97 22.03
CA ASP A 68 10.28 -9.94 23.01
C ASP A 68 10.44 -8.54 22.38
N THR A 69 10.22 -8.43 21.07
CA THR A 69 10.41 -7.18 20.32
C THR A 69 9.10 -6.63 19.77
N PHE A 70 8.99 -5.31 19.80
CA PHE A 70 7.92 -4.52 19.19
C PHE A 70 8.44 -3.94 17.87
N ASN A 71 7.97 -4.48 16.76
CA ASN A 71 8.40 -4.09 15.43
C ASN A 71 7.45 -3.01 14.90
N MET A 72 8.02 -1.89 14.50
CA MET A 72 7.36 -0.84 13.73
C MET A 72 7.83 -0.96 12.30
N VAL A 73 6.90 -1.22 11.38
CA VAL A 73 7.20 -1.34 9.95
C VAL A 73 6.58 -0.15 9.24
N VAL A 74 7.38 0.56 8.45
CA VAL A 74 6.95 1.65 7.58
C VAL A 74 7.34 1.30 6.15
N ARG A 75 6.36 1.22 5.24
CA ARG A 75 6.61 0.78 3.87
C ARG A 75 5.68 1.41 2.85
N LYS A 76 6.04 1.27 1.58
CA LYS A 76 5.11 1.51 0.47
C LYS A 76 4.07 0.37 0.46
N PRO A 77 2.76 0.64 0.37
CA PRO A 77 1.79 -0.44 0.27
C PRO A 77 2.05 -1.32 -0.97
N PRO A 78 2.06 -2.65 -0.84
CA PRO A 78 2.53 -3.55 -1.90
C PRO A 78 1.46 -3.82 -2.96
N PHE A 79 0.90 -2.77 -3.56
CA PHE A 79 -0.23 -2.85 -4.51
C PHE A 79 0.17 -2.72 -5.98
N ASP A 80 1.44 -2.41 -6.24
CA ASP A 80 2.02 -2.33 -7.58
C ASP A 80 2.41 -3.71 -8.12
N SER A 81 2.54 -3.80 -9.44
CA SER A 81 2.89 -5.03 -10.15
C SER A 81 4.17 -5.62 -9.59
N LYS A 82 5.21 -4.79 -9.40
CA LYS A 82 6.53 -5.24 -8.93
C LYS A 82 6.44 -5.89 -7.56
N SER A 83 5.83 -5.22 -6.57
CA SER A 83 5.67 -5.76 -5.22
C SER A 83 4.97 -7.12 -5.19
N ILE A 84 3.95 -7.31 -6.03
CA ILE A 84 3.18 -8.55 -6.07
C ILE A 84 3.95 -9.65 -6.81
N GLN A 85 4.65 -9.33 -7.90
CA GLN A 85 5.56 -10.29 -8.56
C GLN A 85 6.68 -10.72 -7.60
N ASP A 86 7.29 -9.77 -6.89
CA ASP A 86 8.35 -10.05 -5.93
C ASP A 86 7.83 -10.96 -4.82
N TRP A 87 6.60 -10.76 -4.35
CA TRP A 87 5.97 -11.66 -3.38
C TRP A 87 5.74 -13.07 -3.94
N LEU A 88 5.23 -13.19 -5.18
CA LEU A 88 5.05 -14.49 -5.85
C LEU A 88 6.38 -15.24 -6.06
N ASN A 89 7.44 -14.50 -6.40
CA ASN A 89 8.77 -15.04 -6.69
C ASN A 89 9.54 -15.49 -5.45
N ARG A 90 9.19 -15.01 -4.24
CA ARG A 90 9.78 -15.49 -2.96
C ARG A 90 9.49 -16.97 -2.68
N GLY A 91 8.57 -17.59 -3.43
CA GLY A 91 8.29 -19.02 -3.36
C GLY A 91 7.58 -19.45 -2.08
N ASN A 92 7.45 -20.78 -1.90
CA ASN A 92 6.63 -21.43 -0.87
C ASN A 92 7.05 -21.15 0.60
N GLN A 93 8.12 -20.40 0.85
CA GLN A 93 8.58 -20.13 2.23
C GLN A 93 7.79 -19.00 2.91
N ASP A 94 7.32 -18.01 2.15
CA ASP A 94 6.56 -16.86 2.67
C ASP A 94 5.11 -16.81 2.13
N LEU A 95 4.80 -17.62 1.12
CA LEU A 95 3.47 -17.68 0.53
C LEU A 95 2.53 -18.52 1.41
N TYR A 96 1.63 -17.87 2.13
CA TYR A 96 0.64 -18.56 2.92
C TYR A 96 -0.55 -18.99 2.06
N ILE A 97 -0.73 -20.30 1.91
CA ILE A 97 -1.87 -20.90 1.20
C ILE A 97 -2.96 -21.24 2.21
N VAL A 98 -4.14 -20.65 2.04
CA VAL A 98 -5.35 -21.03 2.76
C VAL A 98 -5.99 -22.20 2.03
N GLU A 99 -5.88 -23.38 2.64
CA GLU A 99 -6.52 -24.59 2.12
C GLU A 99 -8.05 -24.49 2.20
N GLY A 100 -8.74 -24.97 1.17
CA GLY A 100 -10.20 -24.94 1.10
C GLY A 100 -10.90 -25.64 2.28
N GLY A 101 -10.31 -26.73 2.78
CA GLY A 101 -10.83 -27.48 3.93
C GLY A 101 -10.69 -26.77 5.28
N ASN A 102 -9.84 -25.74 5.38
CA ASN A 102 -9.66 -24.96 6.61
C ASN A 102 -10.60 -23.74 6.69
N VAL A 103 -11.51 -23.55 5.72
CA VAL A 103 -12.46 -22.44 5.73
C VAL A 103 -13.84 -22.92 6.22
N SER A 104 -14.40 -22.23 7.22
CA SER A 104 -15.78 -22.47 7.70
C SER A 104 -16.80 -21.69 6.90
N GLN A 105 -16.50 -20.41 6.67
CA GLN A 105 -17.41 -19.47 6.07
C GLN A 105 -16.60 -18.49 5.22
N GLU A 106 -17.17 -18.13 4.08
CA GLU A 106 -16.66 -17.10 3.19
C GLU A 106 -17.80 -16.18 2.77
N SER A 107 -17.50 -14.89 2.63
CA SER A 107 -18.37 -13.89 2.02
C SER A 107 -17.50 -13.01 1.16
N LEU A 108 -17.50 -13.28 -0.16
CA LEU A 108 -16.67 -12.59 -1.13
C LEU A 108 -17.57 -11.92 -2.17
N PHE A 109 -17.29 -10.66 -2.49
CA PHE A 109 -18.01 -9.85 -3.46
C PHE A 109 -17.05 -8.97 -4.24
N PHE A 110 -17.44 -8.54 -5.43
CA PHE A 110 -16.61 -7.62 -6.22
C PHE A 110 -16.48 -6.26 -5.51
N GLU A 111 -15.30 -5.66 -5.63
CA GLU A 111 -15.02 -4.36 -5.05
C GLU A 111 -15.90 -3.28 -5.71
N ASN A 112 -16.57 -2.49 -4.88
CA ASN A 112 -17.42 -1.38 -5.34
C ASN A 112 -16.72 -0.02 -5.21
N ASN A 113 -15.67 0.04 -4.39
CA ASN A 113 -14.87 1.23 -4.14
C ASN A 113 -13.71 1.31 -5.14
N PHE A 114 -14.05 1.59 -6.39
CA PHE A 114 -13.09 1.84 -7.46
C PHE A 114 -13.24 3.26 -8.01
N TYR A 115 -12.25 3.70 -8.78
CA TYR A 115 -12.12 5.07 -9.26
C TYR A 115 -11.96 5.10 -10.77
N THR A 116 -12.42 6.17 -11.41
CA THR A 116 -12.37 6.33 -12.87
C THR A 116 -11.51 7.52 -13.30
N TRP A 117 -11.16 8.42 -12.39
CA TRP A 117 -10.18 9.47 -12.63
C TRP A 117 -9.36 9.77 -11.37
N PHE A 118 -8.14 10.22 -11.59
CA PHE A 118 -7.08 10.31 -10.58
C PHE A 118 -6.44 11.69 -10.59
N GLN A 119 -6.23 12.23 -9.39
CA GLN A 119 -5.58 13.51 -9.19
C GLN A 119 -4.75 13.47 -7.91
N ILE A 120 -3.53 14.03 -7.99
CA ILE A 120 -2.67 14.23 -6.82
C ILE A 120 -2.37 15.71 -6.62
N TYR A 121 -2.49 16.16 -5.38
CA TYR A 121 -2.13 17.50 -4.93
C TYR A 121 -0.83 17.43 -4.16
N ASN A 122 0.15 18.27 -4.48
CA ASN A 122 1.34 18.40 -3.65
C ASN A 122 1.18 19.59 -2.69
N ASN A 123 1.20 19.33 -1.39
CA ASN A 123 1.18 20.35 -0.34
C ASN A 123 2.56 20.94 -0.03
N GLY A 124 3.63 20.35 -0.60
CA GLY A 124 5.00 20.81 -0.48
C GLY A 124 5.19 22.18 -1.14
N VAL A 125 4.85 23.24 -0.43
CA VAL A 125 5.22 24.61 -0.80
C VAL A 125 6.68 24.81 -0.42
N PHE A 126 7.55 24.93 -1.41
CA PHE A 126 8.90 25.48 -1.24
C PHE A 126 8.75 26.98 -0.93
N LEU A 127 9.20 27.39 0.25
CA LEU A 127 9.56 28.77 0.62
C LEU A 127 8.89 29.90 -0.19
N GLY A 128 7.67 30.30 0.22
CA GLY A 128 7.09 31.60 -0.17
C GLY A 128 6.45 31.70 -1.55
N MET A 129 6.28 30.60 -2.30
CA MET A 129 5.49 30.60 -3.54
C MET A 129 4.03 30.21 -3.28
N ASP A 130 3.09 30.88 -3.96
CA ASP A 130 1.66 30.63 -3.82
C ASP A 130 1.28 29.19 -4.21
N LYS A 131 0.32 28.60 -3.46
CA LYS A 131 -0.26 27.26 -3.67
C LYS A 131 -0.75 26.99 -5.10
N GLN A 132 -0.97 28.04 -5.89
CA GLN A 132 -1.42 27.95 -7.28
C GLN A 132 -0.38 27.36 -8.23
N VAL A 133 0.92 27.45 -7.93
CA VAL A 133 1.98 27.03 -8.88
C VAL A 133 2.13 25.50 -8.94
N ALA A 134 1.89 24.78 -7.85
CA ALA A 134 1.98 23.31 -7.81
C ALA A 134 0.87 22.61 -8.64
N LEU A 135 -0.30 23.24 -8.80
CA LEU A 135 -1.42 22.72 -9.59
C LEU A 135 -1.21 22.79 -11.11
N THR A 136 -0.34 23.69 -11.56
CA THR A 136 -0.09 23.90 -13.00
C THR A 136 0.68 22.74 -13.63
N TYR A 137 1.38 21.92 -12.84
CA TYR A 137 2.32 20.92 -13.35
C TYR A 137 1.81 19.47 -13.36
N VAL A 138 0.66 19.17 -12.74
CA VAL A 138 0.18 17.78 -12.59
C VAL A 138 -1.22 17.65 -13.20
N PRO A 139 -1.38 16.94 -14.32
CA PRO A 139 -2.66 16.81 -14.98
C PRO A 139 -3.55 15.78 -14.28
N ILE A 140 -4.86 15.92 -14.51
CA ILE A 140 -5.86 14.93 -14.09
C ILE A 140 -5.88 13.81 -15.13
N VAL A 141 -5.80 12.56 -14.66
CA VAL A 141 -5.87 11.38 -15.54
C VAL A 141 -7.25 10.76 -15.38
N SER A 142 -8.06 10.82 -16.44
CA SER A 142 -9.35 10.15 -16.53
C SER A 142 -9.26 8.93 -17.43
N LEU A 143 -9.95 7.86 -17.08
CA LEU A 143 -10.08 6.63 -17.86
C LEU A 143 -11.45 6.62 -18.56
N PRO A 144 -11.57 7.04 -19.84
CA PRO A 144 -12.85 7.23 -20.50
C PRO A 144 -13.72 5.98 -20.51
N GLU A 145 -13.14 4.82 -20.80
CA GLU A 145 -13.85 3.53 -20.84
C GLU A 145 -14.44 3.16 -19.49
N TYR A 146 -13.75 3.52 -18.40
CA TYR A 146 -14.23 3.29 -17.05
C TYR A 146 -15.37 4.26 -16.71
N VAL A 147 -15.25 5.51 -17.13
CA VAL A 147 -16.28 6.53 -16.93
C VAL A 147 -17.57 6.15 -17.67
N ASP A 148 -17.46 5.63 -18.89
CA ASP A 148 -18.61 5.22 -19.69
C ASP A 148 -19.34 4.01 -19.09
N LEU A 149 -18.61 3.06 -18.51
CA LEU A 149 -19.18 1.85 -17.92
C LEU A 149 -19.73 2.05 -16.50
N TRP A 150 -19.04 2.83 -15.66
CA TRP A 150 -19.32 2.91 -14.23
C TRP A 150 -19.58 4.32 -13.70
N GLY A 151 -19.57 5.32 -14.57
CA GLY A 151 -19.74 6.72 -14.22
C GLY A 151 -18.49 7.36 -13.60
N SER A 152 -18.56 8.66 -13.36
CA SER A 152 -17.43 9.43 -12.81
C SER A 152 -17.25 9.18 -11.31
N LYS A 153 -16.10 8.62 -10.91
CA LYS A 153 -15.69 8.39 -9.53
C LYS A 153 -14.27 8.96 -9.29
N PRO A 154 -14.14 10.10 -8.58
CA PRO A 154 -12.84 10.72 -8.30
C PRO A 154 -11.99 9.95 -7.29
N LEU A 155 -10.68 9.87 -7.55
CA LEU A 155 -9.68 9.73 -6.50
C LEU A 155 -8.79 10.97 -6.45
N SER A 156 -8.90 11.73 -5.36
CA SER A 156 -8.07 12.90 -5.09
C SER A 156 -7.25 12.68 -3.83
N VAL A 157 -5.92 12.70 -3.96
CA VAL A 157 -4.98 12.48 -2.86
C VAL A 157 -4.10 13.70 -2.69
N THR A 158 -3.86 14.11 -1.45
CA THR A 158 -2.90 15.17 -1.15
C THR A 158 -1.63 14.56 -0.55
N SER A 159 -0.50 14.76 -1.23
CA SER A 159 0.83 14.32 -0.79
C SER A 159 1.55 15.45 -0.08
N ASN A 160 2.08 15.16 1.11
CA ASN A 160 3.00 16.04 1.83
C ASN A 160 4.48 15.63 1.60
N TYR A 161 4.76 14.73 0.65
CA TYR A 161 6.12 14.24 0.41
C TYR A 161 6.84 15.01 -0.70
N THR A 162 8.09 15.39 -0.46
CA THR A 162 9.04 15.88 -1.49
C THR A 162 10.39 15.18 -1.40
N VAL A 163 11.28 15.38 -2.37
CA VAL A 163 12.66 14.89 -2.34
C VAL A 163 13.54 15.88 -1.57
N THR A 164 14.40 15.39 -0.65
CA THR A 164 15.40 16.26 -0.01
C THR A 164 16.44 16.73 -1.05
N ASN A 165 16.95 17.95 -0.90
CA ASN A 165 18.14 18.48 -1.61
C ASN A 165 18.02 18.79 -3.11
N THR A 166 16.84 19.00 -3.65
CA THR A 166 16.71 19.44 -5.05
C THR A 166 16.31 20.91 -5.13
N THR A 167 17.26 21.78 -5.48
CA THR A 167 16.99 23.06 -6.15
C THR A 167 16.40 22.87 -7.57
N ILE A 168 15.93 21.66 -7.89
CA ILE A 168 15.63 21.17 -9.24
C ILE A 168 14.15 20.78 -9.28
N VAL A 169 13.33 21.69 -9.83
CA VAL A 169 11.88 21.52 -10.04
C VAL A 169 11.53 20.23 -10.80
N GLU A 170 12.41 19.79 -11.70
CA GLU A 170 12.19 18.60 -12.53
C GLU A 170 12.09 17.30 -11.71
N LYS A 171 12.94 17.14 -10.68
CA LYS A 171 12.91 15.95 -9.81
C LYS A 171 11.66 15.90 -8.93
N GLU A 172 11.14 17.06 -8.54
CA GLU A 172 9.87 17.14 -7.82
C GLU A 172 8.70 16.80 -8.75
N LYS A 173 8.69 17.29 -10.00
CA LYS A 173 7.70 16.91 -11.03
C LYS A 173 7.72 15.40 -11.25
N GLU A 174 8.90 14.80 -11.42
CA GLU A 174 9.08 13.36 -11.57
C GLU A 174 8.49 12.58 -10.39
N GLN A 175 8.80 12.97 -9.13
CA GLN A 175 8.27 12.27 -7.96
C GLN A 175 6.74 12.33 -7.92
N VAL A 176 6.13 13.50 -8.16
CA VAL A 176 4.67 13.65 -8.12
C VAL A 176 3.99 12.84 -9.22
N ILE A 177 4.59 12.76 -10.41
CA ILE A 177 4.12 11.91 -11.50
C ILE A 177 4.24 10.43 -11.13
N GLN A 178 5.36 10.00 -10.54
CA GLN A 178 5.53 8.62 -10.07
C GLN A 178 4.51 8.26 -8.98
N ASP A 179 4.19 9.19 -8.09
CA ASP A 179 3.14 9.01 -7.09
C ASP A 179 1.76 8.88 -7.75
N LEU A 180 1.46 9.69 -8.77
CA LEU A 180 0.22 9.58 -9.55
C LEU A 180 0.11 8.24 -10.30
N ILE A 181 1.20 7.79 -10.94
CA ILE A 181 1.23 6.50 -11.64
C ILE A 181 1.00 5.36 -10.66
N TYR A 182 1.66 5.40 -9.50
CA TYR A 182 1.45 4.40 -8.46
C TYR A 182 0.00 4.39 -7.96
N LEU A 183 -0.64 5.56 -7.82
CA LEU A 183 -2.07 5.65 -7.48
C LEU A 183 -2.94 4.99 -8.54
N ILE A 184 -2.68 5.24 -9.83
CA ILE A 184 -3.44 4.62 -10.93
C ILE A 184 -3.22 3.11 -10.91
N GLU A 185 -1.97 2.65 -10.90
CA GLU A 185 -1.62 1.22 -10.91
C GLU A 185 -2.27 0.46 -9.74
N SER A 186 -2.24 1.02 -8.53
CA SER A 186 -2.76 0.40 -7.32
C SER A 186 -4.29 0.33 -7.23
N ASN A 187 -4.99 1.02 -8.14
CA ASN A 187 -6.45 1.17 -8.10
C ASN A 187 -7.16 0.78 -9.40
N ALA A 188 -6.48 0.78 -10.55
CA ALA A 188 -7.10 0.53 -11.85
C ALA A 188 -7.73 -0.87 -11.98
N TYR A 189 -7.15 -1.87 -11.31
CA TYR A 189 -7.66 -3.24 -11.33
C TYR A 189 -8.82 -3.47 -10.35
N LEU A 190 -9.11 -2.53 -9.44
CA LEU A 190 -10.09 -2.74 -8.36
C LEU A 190 -11.48 -3.21 -8.84
N PRO A 191 -12.08 -2.69 -9.94
CA PRO A 191 -13.38 -3.15 -10.42
C PRO A 191 -13.44 -4.67 -10.70
N PHE A 192 -12.29 -5.28 -10.96
CA PHE A 192 -12.16 -6.69 -11.31
C PHE A 192 -11.72 -7.56 -10.12
N THR A 193 -11.51 -6.97 -8.95
CA THR A 193 -11.07 -7.69 -7.75
C THR A 193 -12.21 -7.98 -6.80
N ARG A 194 -12.01 -9.00 -5.96
CA ARG A 194 -12.93 -9.33 -4.87
C ARG A 194 -12.44 -8.83 -3.52
N ARG A 195 -13.38 -8.60 -2.63
CA ARG A 195 -13.17 -8.28 -1.22
C ARG A 195 -14.16 -9.05 -0.36
N GLY A 196 -13.90 -9.08 0.93
CA GLY A 196 -14.86 -9.57 1.91
C GLY A 196 -14.19 -10.27 3.08
N THR A 197 -14.81 -11.35 3.56
CA THR A 197 -14.40 -12.02 4.78
C THR A 197 -14.18 -13.51 4.55
N ILE A 198 -13.07 -14.04 5.07
CA ILE A 198 -12.77 -15.48 5.10
C ILE A 198 -12.62 -15.89 6.57
N VAL A 199 -13.38 -16.88 7.01
CA VAL A 199 -13.35 -17.41 8.38
C VAL A 199 -12.72 -18.78 8.39
N LEU A 200 -11.62 -18.92 9.15
CA LEU A 200 -10.89 -20.17 9.28
C LEU A 200 -11.47 -21.04 10.42
N ASN A 201 -11.49 -22.35 10.17
CA ASN A 201 -11.90 -23.41 11.10
C ASN A 201 -10.96 -23.53 12.29
N LYS A 202 -9.67 -23.21 12.09
CA LYS A 202 -8.64 -23.24 13.11
C LYS A 202 -8.03 -21.85 13.25
N GLY A 203 -7.69 -21.48 14.48
CA GLY A 203 -6.93 -20.27 14.74
C GLY A 203 -5.52 -20.36 14.14
N ASP A 204 -5.19 -19.45 13.22
CA ASP A 204 -3.86 -19.30 12.64
C ASP A 204 -3.30 -17.89 12.90
N ARG A 205 -2.20 -17.84 13.67
CA ARG A 205 -1.52 -16.59 14.06
C ARG A 205 -0.41 -16.17 13.10
N ARG A 206 -0.10 -17.00 12.10
CA ARG A 206 0.96 -16.73 11.11
C ARG A 206 0.53 -15.67 10.10
N ILE A 207 -0.77 -15.61 9.81
CA ILE A 207 -1.35 -14.59 8.92
C ILE A 207 -1.41 -13.27 9.68
N LYS A 208 -0.86 -12.22 9.08
CA LYS A 208 -0.78 -10.88 9.67
C LYS A 208 -1.50 -9.87 8.80
N LYS A 209 -1.88 -8.75 9.40
CA LYS A 209 -2.31 -7.59 8.61
C LYS A 209 -1.17 -7.17 7.67
N GLY A 210 -1.51 -6.84 6.43
CA GLY A 210 -0.54 -6.40 5.44
C GLY A 210 0.22 -7.52 4.74
N SER A 211 -0.09 -8.80 4.99
CA SER A 211 0.42 -9.91 4.18
C SER A 211 -0.56 -10.26 3.04
N TYR A 212 -0.02 -10.87 1.99
CA TYR A 212 -0.83 -11.56 0.99
C TYR A 212 -1.05 -13.03 1.39
N ILE A 213 -2.20 -13.56 0.98
CA ILE A 213 -2.54 -14.98 1.11
C ILE A 213 -3.04 -15.50 -0.23
N GLU A 214 -2.77 -16.75 -0.54
CA GLU A 214 -3.37 -17.44 -1.67
C GLU A 214 -4.55 -18.28 -1.17
N TYR A 215 -5.71 -18.13 -1.81
CA TYR A 215 -6.87 -18.94 -1.47
C TYR A 215 -7.09 -20.05 -2.49
N GLU A 216 -6.83 -21.29 -2.08
CA GLU A 216 -6.81 -22.46 -2.95
C GLU A 216 -8.15 -22.70 -3.67
N ARG A 217 -9.28 -22.51 -2.98
CA ARG A 217 -10.62 -22.79 -3.52
C ARG A 217 -10.97 -21.94 -4.73
N THR A 218 -10.51 -20.68 -4.75
CA THR A 218 -10.81 -19.71 -5.81
C THR A 218 -9.63 -19.49 -6.76
N GLY A 219 -8.41 -19.87 -6.35
CA GLY A 219 -7.17 -19.55 -7.06
C GLY A 219 -6.84 -18.06 -7.04
N GLU A 220 -7.44 -17.31 -6.10
CA GLU A 220 -7.26 -15.86 -5.95
C GLU A 220 -6.21 -15.56 -4.88
N ILE A 221 -5.40 -14.53 -5.10
CA ILE A 221 -4.53 -13.93 -4.10
C ILE A 221 -5.26 -12.76 -3.46
N PHE A 222 -5.19 -12.66 -2.14
CA PHE A 222 -5.87 -11.64 -1.36
C PHE A 222 -4.89 -10.88 -0.48
N TYR A 223 -5.07 -9.56 -0.40
CA TYR A 223 -4.40 -8.73 0.59
C TYR A 223 -5.19 -8.75 1.91
N VAL A 224 -4.51 -8.98 3.03
CA VAL A 224 -5.14 -9.05 4.35
C VAL A 224 -5.20 -7.66 5.00
N GLU A 225 -6.39 -7.08 5.08
CA GLU A 225 -6.63 -5.77 5.70
C GLU A 225 -6.66 -5.84 7.22
N SER A 226 -7.26 -6.91 7.76
CA SER A 226 -7.29 -7.15 9.20
C SER A 226 -7.44 -8.64 9.53
N VAL A 227 -6.94 -8.99 10.72
CA VAL A 227 -6.99 -10.35 11.27
C VAL A 227 -7.57 -10.26 12.67
N ILE A 228 -8.67 -10.98 12.92
CA ILE A 228 -9.26 -11.13 14.24
C ILE A 228 -9.08 -12.58 14.66
N ASN A 229 -8.32 -12.79 15.74
CA ASN A 229 -8.11 -14.11 16.33
C ASN A 229 -8.95 -14.24 17.59
N SER A 230 -9.75 -15.30 17.69
CA SER A 230 -10.52 -15.62 18.89
C SER A 230 -10.20 -17.03 19.38
N ALA A 231 -10.18 -17.20 20.70
CA ALA A 231 -10.03 -18.49 21.35
C ALA A 231 -10.99 -18.56 22.53
N ALA A 232 -11.80 -19.62 22.58
CA ALA A 232 -12.70 -19.90 23.67
C ALA A 232 -12.43 -21.31 24.20
N ILE A 233 -12.36 -21.44 25.52
CA ILE A 233 -12.16 -22.72 26.20
C ILE A 233 -13.48 -23.05 26.89
N SER A 234 -14.11 -24.16 26.52
CA SER A 234 -15.33 -24.65 27.15
C SER A 234 -15.16 -26.11 27.52
N GLY A 235 -15.07 -26.40 28.83
CA GLY A 235 -14.75 -27.71 29.36
C GLY A 235 -13.41 -28.25 28.79
N ASN A 236 -13.48 -29.40 28.11
CA ASN A 236 -12.31 -30.04 27.48
C ASN A 236 -12.10 -29.64 26.00
N GLN A 237 -12.91 -28.72 25.45
CA GLN A 237 -12.77 -28.28 24.07
C GLN A 237 -12.19 -26.87 23.99
N VAL A 238 -11.17 -26.72 23.16
CA VAL A 238 -10.58 -25.43 22.81
C VAL A 238 -11.04 -25.08 21.40
N ASN A 239 -11.94 -24.10 21.29
CA ASN A 239 -12.37 -23.57 20.00
C ASN A 239 -11.51 -22.36 19.64
N ARG A 240 -10.93 -22.35 18.44
CA ARG A 240 -10.11 -21.24 17.93
C ARG A 240 -10.58 -20.89 16.54
N SER A 241 -10.80 -19.61 16.29
CA SER A 241 -11.18 -19.12 14.96
C SER A 241 -10.34 -17.90 14.59
N THR A 242 -10.05 -17.78 13.29
CA THR A 242 -9.40 -16.61 12.71
C THR A 242 -10.31 -16.06 11.63
N ILE A 243 -10.69 -14.79 11.77
CA ILE A 243 -11.48 -14.06 10.79
C ILE A 243 -10.55 -13.12 10.05
N LEU A 244 -10.48 -13.26 8.73
CA LEU A 244 -9.69 -12.44 7.83
C LEU A 244 -10.60 -11.48 7.08
N GLN A 245 -10.34 -10.19 7.16
CA GLN A 245 -10.89 -9.23 6.20
C GLN A 245 -9.89 -9.08 5.07
N VAL A 246 -10.34 -9.36 3.86
CA VAL A 246 -9.51 -9.42 2.67
C VAL A 246 -9.99 -8.46 1.60
N SER A 247 -9.04 -7.92 0.83
CA SER A 247 -9.32 -7.09 -0.35
C SER A 247 -8.36 -7.43 -1.49
N ARG A 248 -8.60 -6.80 -2.66
CA ARG A 248 -7.76 -6.96 -3.86
C ARG A 248 -7.59 -8.43 -4.28
N GLY A 249 -8.66 -9.21 -4.17
CA GLY A 249 -8.75 -10.58 -4.64
C GLY A 249 -8.50 -10.66 -6.14
N MET A 250 -7.30 -11.08 -6.53
CA MET A 250 -6.89 -11.20 -7.93
C MET A 250 -6.64 -12.67 -8.27
N VAL A 251 -7.16 -13.15 -9.38
CA VAL A 251 -6.88 -14.51 -9.84
C VAL A 251 -5.39 -14.64 -10.18
N LYS A 252 -4.67 -15.55 -9.50
CA LYS A 252 -3.20 -15.70 -9.57
C LYS A 252 -2.65 -15.80 -11.00
N ARG A 253 -3.35 -16.53 -11.87
CA ARG A 253 -3.00 -16.74 -13.28
C ARG A 253 -3.01 -15.47 -14.16
N PHE A 254 -3.64 -14.39 -13.69
CA PHE A 254 -3.69 -13.10 -14.39
C PHE A 254 -2.84 -12.04 -13.68
N VAL A 255 -2.06 -12.47 -12.69
CA VAL A 255 -1.08 -11.67 -11.97
C VAL A 255 0.29 -12.11 -12.41
N ASP A 256 0.59 -13.40 -12.31
CA ASP A 256 1.89 -13.97 -12.63
C ASP A 256 2.22 -13.85 -14.12
N ARG A 257 3.32 -13.13 -14.40
CA ARG A 257 3.80 -12.87 -15.76
C ARG A 257 4.23 -14.15 -16.49
N ASN A 258 4.52 -15.21 -15.76
CA ASN A 258 4.95 -16.48 -16.34
C ASN A 258 3.78 -17.41 -16.69
N SER A 259 2.55 -17.09 -16.28
CA SER A 259 1.39 -17.98 -16.41
C SER A 259 0.17 -17.39 -17.13
N THR A 260 0.29 -16.22 -17.77
CA THR A 260 -0.88 -15.57 -18.42
C THR A 260 -0.96 -15.80 -19.93
N VAL A 261 -2.12 -16.28 -20.43
CA VAL A 261 -2.49 -16.37 -21.86
C VAL A 261 -3.92 -15.83 -22.07
N LEU A 262 -4.23 -14.64 -21.55
CA LEU A 262 -5.38 -13.89 -22.08
C LEU A 262 -4.85 -12.96 -23.14
N VAL A 263 -5.19 -13.23 -24.40
CA VAL A 263 -4.83 -12.37 -25.52
C VAL A 263 -6.06 -11.61 -25.95
N TYR A 264 -6.04 -10.29 -25.82
CA TYR A 264 -7.07 -9.39 -26.34
C TYR A 264 -6.44 -8.51 -27.41
N LYS A 265 -7.00 -8.53 -28.63
CA LYS A 265 -6.47 -7.78 -29.79
C LYS A 265 -4.98 -8.03 -30.10
N GLY A 266 -4.45 -9.21 -29.73
CA GLY A 266 -3.06 -9.59 -29.98
C GLY A 266 -2.08 -9.21 -28.86
N GLU A 267 -2.56 -8.56 -27.78
CA GLU A 267 -1.76 -8.24 -26.60
C GLU A 267 -2.15 -9.13 -25.42
N GLU A 268 -1.15 -9.57 -24.65
CA GLU A 268 -1.38 -10.28 -23.39
C GLU A 268 -2.01 -9.32 -22.38
N VAL A 269 -3.04 -9.76 -21.66
CA VAL A 269 -3.77 -8.95 -20.68
C VAL A 269 -3.67 -9.58 -19.29
N ASN A 270 -3.28 -8.75 -18.33
CA ASN A 270 -3.17 -9.03 -16.90
C ASN A 270 -3.73 -7.84 -16.09
N TYR A 271 -3.80 -7.95 -14.76
CA TYR A 271 -4.36 -6.87 -13.93
C TYR A 271 -3.57 -5.55 -13.97
N PHE A 272 -2.29 -5.57 -14.32
CA PHE A 272 -1.40 -4.40 -14.28
C PHE A 272 -1.14 -3.74 -15.64
N ASN A 273 -1.59 -4.35 -16.74
CA ASN A 273 -1.47 -3.79 -18.08
C ASN A 273 -2.83 -3.39 -18.69
N LEU A 274 -3.87 -3.30 -17.86
CA LEU A 274 -5.17 -2.73 -18.24
C LEU A 274 -5.03 -1.31 -18.80
N ILE A 275 -4.01 -0.59 -18.34
CA ILE A 275 -3.63 0.74 -18.79
C ILE A 275 -2.15 0.67 -19.19
N ASN A 276 -1.80 1.27 -20.32
CA ASN A 276 -0.40 1.42 -20.71
C ASN A 276 0.25 2.54 -19.88
N LEU A 277 0.83 2.15 -18.74
CA LEU A 277 1.47 3.07 -17.79
C LEU A 277 2.77 3.67 -18.35
N GLU A 278 3.47 2.99 -19.25
CA GLU A 278 4.72 3.49 -19.84
C GLU A 278 4.47 4.70 -20.73
N ASP A 279 3.47 4.61 -21.59
CA ASP A 279 3.11 5.71 -22.49
C ASP A 279 2.45 6.85 -21.72
N LEU A 280 1.66 6.53 -20.68
CA LEU A 280 1.15 7.55 -19.76
C LEU A 280 2.30 8.30 -19.07
N ASN A 281 3.30 7.59 -18.54
CA ASN A 281 4.45 8.21 -17.89
C ASN A 281 5.20 9.16 -18.84
N LYS A 282 5.42 8.75 -20.10
CA LYS A 282 6.06 9.61 -21.11
C LYS A 282 5.22 10.86 -21.39
N LEU A 283 3.90 10.71 -21.53
CA LEU A 283 2.99 11.85 -21.79
C LEU A 283 2.97 12.85 -20.64
N LEU A 284 3.07 12.38 -19.39
CA LEU A 284 3.05 13.22 -18.19
C LEU A 284 4.39 13.97 -17.97
N LEU A 285 5.50 13.40 -18.44
CA LEU A 285 6.83 13.98 -18.26
C LEU A 285 7.18 15.07 -19.28
N ILE A 286 6.55 15.06 -20.47
CA ILE A 286 6.62 16.14 -21.47
C ILE A 286 6.15 17.48 -20.86
#